data_AF-A0A3S1VXN3-F1
#
_entry.id   AF-A0A3S1VXN3-F1
#
_cell.length_a   1.000
_cell.length_b   1.000
_cell.length_c   1.000
_cell.angle_alpha   90.00
_cell.angle_beta   90.00
_cell.angle_gamma   90.00
#
_symmetry.space_group_name_H-M   'P 1'
#
loop_
_entity.id
_entity.type
_entity.pdbx_description
1 polymer ?
#
loop_
_entity_poly.entity_id
_entity_poly.type
_entity_poly.pdbx_seq_one_letter_code
_entity_poly.pdbx_strand_id
1 'polypeptide(L)'
;VLSTDDVASAPRDQRHKRRGVAGNFFIFKAAGAACDRMLSFDECERIAGKANDHTFTMGVALSPCSLPQTRRPNFEIGPDEMEIGMGIHGEPGIAREKLKTADEITNEMLDRILDEMAPARGDKVAVLVNSLGSTPLMELYIMNRRVKQRLDEIGVSIHASWVGNYCTSLEMAGASITLHRLDGELQTMLDHPCDCAMFRAG
;
A
#
# COMPACT_ATOMS: atom_id res chain seq x y z
N VAL A 1 15.69 7.60 -5.86
CA VAL A 1 14.24 7.84 -5.61
C VAL A 1 13.89 7.55 -4.16
N LEU A 2 13.18 8.45 -3.48
CA LEU A 2 12.60 8.21 -2.16
C LEU A 2 11.13 7.81 -2.34
N SER A 3 10.69 6.76 -1.66
CA SER A 3 9.30 6.33 -1.69
C SER A 3 8.46 7.17 -0.74
N THR A 4 7.32 7.65 -1.23
CA THR A 4 6.46 8.63 -0.56
C THR A 4 4.97 8.32 -0.79
N ASP A 5 4.63 7.02 -0.80
CA ASP A 5 3.31 6.50 -1.15
C ASP A 5 2.26 6.63 -0.04
N ASP A 6 2.65 6.82 1.22
CA ASP A 6 1.74 6.92 2.35
C ASP A 6 0.96 8.24 2.37
N VAL A 7 -0.29 8.21 1.91
CA VAL A 7 -1.14 9.41 1.78
C VAL A 7 -1.57 10.01 3.12
N ALA A 8 -1.41 9.29 4.24
CA ALA A 8 -1.75 9.80 5.58
C ALA A 8 -0.65 10.69 6.17
N SER A 9 0.60 10.42 5.82
CA SER A 9 1.76 10.89 6.59
C SER A 9 2.12 12.36 6.42
N ALA A 10 1.70 12.98 5.30
CA ALA A 10 1.87 14.41 5.05
C ALA A 10 0.86 14.89 3.98
N PRO A 11 0.45 16.18 4.02
CA PRO A 11 -0.47 16.74 3.06
C PRO A 11 0.11 16.77 1.64
N ARG A 12 -0.76 16.94 0.63
CA ARG A 12 -0.42 16.86 -0.80
C ARG A 12 0.73 17.77 -1.22
N ASP A 13 0.71 19.01 -0.75
CA ASP A 13 1.73 20.02 -1.01
C ASP A 13 3.10 19.66 -0.41
N GLN A 14 3.14 18.71 0.52
CA GLN A 14 4.34 18.21 1.18
C GLN A 14 4.59 16.72 0.89
N ARG A 15 4.15 16.23 -0.27
CA ARG A 15 4.29 14.82 -0.68
C ARG A 15 5.71 14.26 -0.52
N HIS A 16 6.75 15.07 -0.73
CA HIS A 16 8.15 14.68 -0.54
C HIS A 16 8.53 14.31 0.91
N LYS A 17 7.70 14.66 1.90
CA LYS A 17 7.89 14.31 3.32
C LYS A 17 7.11 13.06 3.73
N ARG A 18 6.31 12.47 2.84
CA ARG A 18 5.52 11.29 3.17
C ARG A 18 6.41 10.10 3.45
N ARG A 19 5.92 9.19 4.30
CA ARG A 19 6.54 7.90 4.56
C ARG A 19 6.48 7.02 3.31
N GLY A 20 7.47 6.15 3.15
CA GLY A 20 7.43 5.04 2.21
C GLY A 20 6.97 3.77 2.92
N VAL A 21 5.91 3.13 2.44
CA VAL A 21 5.27 1.96 3.09
C VAL A 21 5.07 0.81 2.08
N ALA A 22 3.93 0.13 2.08
CA ALA A 22 3.70 -1.06 1.25
C ALA A 22 3.78 -0.80 -0.27
N GLY A 23 3.62 0.45 -0.73
CA GLY A 23 3.77 0.83 -2.13
C GLY A 23 5.18 0.67 -2.68
N ASN A 24 6.18 0.52 -1.81
CA ASN A 24 7.52 0.06 -2.17
C ASN A 24 7.50 -1.20 -3.03
N PHE A 25 6.52 -2.09 -2.83
CA PHE A 25 6.32 -3.28 -3.67
C PHE A 25 6.28 -2.94 -5.17
N PHE A 26 5.45 -1.98 -5.56
CA PHE A 26 5.29 -1.58 -6.97
C PHE A 26 6.48 -0.75 -7.46
N ILE A 27 7.02 0.13 -6.62
CA ILE A 27 8.17 0.98 -6.97
C ILE A 27 9.41 0.11 -7.24
N PHE A 28 9.68 -0.86 -6.38
CA PHE A 28 10.79 -1.81 -6.56
C PHE A 28 10.57 -2.71 -7.75
N LYS A 29 9.33 -3.17 -7.99
CA LYS A 29 9.01 -3.96 -9.18
C LYS A 29 9.28 -3.19 -10.48
N ALA A 30 8.88 -1.91 -10.53
CA ALA A 30 9.10 -1.08 -11.71
C ALA A 30 10.59 -0.78 -11.94
N ALA A 31 11.31 -0.42 -10.88
CA ALA A 31 12.75 -0.17 -10.94
C ALA A 31 13.53 -1.44 -11.34
N GLY A 32 13.20 -2.58 -10.73
CA GLY A 32 13.82 -3.87 -11.03
C GLY A 32 13.60 -4.30 -12.48
N ALA A 33 12.38 -4.14 -13.00
CA ALA A 33 12.08 -4.41 -14.40
C ALA A 33 12.85 -3.49 -15.36
N ALA A 34 12.97 -2.20 -15.04
CA ALA A 34 13.78 -1.27 -15.83
C ALA A 34 15.26 -1.68 -15.87
N CYS A 35 15.82 -2.07 -14.73
CA CYS A 35 17.19 -2.55 -14.61
C CYS A 35 17.41 -3.86 -15.38
N ASP A 36 16.52 -4.84 -15.25
CA ASP A 36 16.62 -6.13 -15.93
C ASP A 36 16.52 -5.99 -17.47
N ARG A 37 15.81 -4.96 -17.92
CA ARG A 37 15.75 -4.55 -19.33
C ARG A 37 16.97 -3.76 -19.80
N MET A 38 17.99 -3.62 -18.96
CA MET A 38 19.25 -2.93 -19.27
C MET A 38 19.05 -1.49 -19.76
N LEU A 39 18.03 -0.80 -19.23
CA LEU A 39 17.86 0.63 -19.48
C LEU A 39 19.01 1.44 -18.83
N SER A 40 19.19 2.68 -19.27
CA SER A 40 20.18 3.56 -18.66
C SER A 40 19.81 3.86 -17.19
N PHE A 41 20.80 4.25 -16.39
CA PHE A 41 20.57 4.64 -15.00
C PHE A 41 19.50 5.75 -14.89
N ASP A 42 19.58 6.76 -15.77
CA ASP A 42 18.61 7.86 -15.82
C ASP A 42 17.18 7.37 -16.09
N GLU A 43 17.01 6.37 -16.97
CA GLU A 43 15.70 5.79 -17.25
C GLU A 43 15.19 4.92 -16.10
N CYS A 44 16.06 4.16 -15.43
CA CYS A 44 15.71 3.43 -14.22
C CYS A 44 15.25 4.38 -13.10
N GLU A 45 15.95 5.50 -12.90
CA GLU A 45 15.55 6.52 -11.94
C GLU A 45 14.22 7.16 -12.32
N ARG A 46 14.03 7.55 -13.59
CA ARG A 46 12.80 8.14 -14.11
C ARG A 46 11.60 7.21 -13.91
N ILE A 47 11.73 5.93 -14.25
CA ILE A 47 10.67 4.94 -14.11
C ILE A 47 10.33 4.69 -12.64
N ALA A 48 11.35 4.59 -11.77
CA ALA A 48 11.13 4.44 -10.33
C ALA A 48 10.42 5.67 -9.73
N GLY A 49 10.80 6.89 -10.16
CA GLY A 49 10.14 8.13 -9.78
C GLY A 49 8.69 8.18 -10.23
N LYS A 50 8.43 7.84 -11.49
CA LYS A 50 7.07 7.73 -12.04
C LYS A 50 6.22 6.69 -11.30
N ALA A 51 6.79 5.53 -10.99
CA ALA A 51 6.09 4.51 -10.23
C ALA A 51 5.72 5.02 -8.82
N ASN A 52 6.63 5.74 -8.15
CA ASN A 52 6.33 6.38 -6.88
C ASN A 52 5.19 7.41 -7.00
N ASP A 53 5.20 8.24 -8.05
CA ASP A 53 4.16 9.23 -8.37
C ASP A 53 2.77 8.64 -8.65
N HIS A 54 2.73 7.36 -9.02
CA HIS A 54 1.50 6.64 -9.35
C HIS A 54 1.07 5.66 -8.25
N THR A 55 1.73 5.65 -7.09
CA THR A 55 1.45 4.71 -5.99
C THR A 55 0.92 5.43 -4.76
N PHE A 56 -0.19 4.93 -4.22
CA PHE A 56 -0.91 5.55 -3.12
C PHE A 56 -1.31 4.48 -2.11
N THR A 57 -0.88 4.64 -0.86
CA THR A 57 -1.11 3.66 0.21
C THR A 57 -1.75 4.31 1.42
N MET A 58 -2.67 3.58 2.04
CA MET A 58 -3.26 3.90 3.35
C MET A 58 -3.23 2.64 4.23
N GLY A 59 -2.88 2.80 5.51
CA GLY A 59 -2.83 1.73 6.49
C GLY A 59 -3.84 1.90 7.63
N VAL A 60 -4.09 0.81 8.36
CA VAL A 60 -4.82 0.77 9.62
C VAL A 60 -4.17 -0.25 10.55
N ALA A 61 -4.07 0.10 11.83
CA ALA A 61 -3.57 -0.79 12.88
C ALA A 61 -4.62 -1.03 13.95
N LEU A 62 -4.68 -2.28 14.42
CA LEU A 62 -5.60 -2.78 15.44
C LEU A 62 -4.86 -3.19 16.72
N SER A 63 -3.56 -3.50 16.61
CA SER A 63 -2.69 -3.79 17.74
C SER A 63 -1.29 -3.25 17.49
N PRO A 64 -0.48 -3.05 18.54
CA PRO A 64 0.93 -2.72 18.38
C PRO A 64 1.75 -3.95 17.99
N CYS A 65 3.03 -3.72 17.73
CA CYS A 65 4.04 -4.78 17.71
C CYS A 65 5.03 -4.61 18.86
N SER A 66 5.65 -5.71 19.27
CA SER A 66 6.58 -5.77 20.39
C SER A 66 8.00 -5.61 19.87
N LEU A 67 8.70 -4.59 20.35
CA LEU A 67 10.08 -4.37 19.96
C LEU A 67 10.99 -5.40 20.66
N PRO A 68 11.79 -6.21 19.95
CA PRO A 68 12.63 -7.24 20.58
C PRO A 68 13.62 -6.68 21.61
N GLN A 69 14.09 -5.45 21.40
CA GLN A 69 15.08 -4.79 22.25
C GLN A 69 14.49 -4.37 23.60
N THR A 70 13.25 -3.86 23.61
CA THR A 70 12.60 -3.35 24.82
C THR A 70 11.66 -4.37 25.44
N ARG A 71 11.23 -5.38 24.66
CA ARG A 71 10.18 -6.36 24.99
C ARG A 71 8.86 -5.70 25.40
N ARG A 72 8.57 -4.54 24.80
CA ARG A 72 7.37 -3.74 25.05
C ARG A 72 6.70 -3.39 23.73
N PRO A 73 5.37 -3.16 23.74
CA PRO A 73 4.67 -2.55 22.61
C PRO A 73 5.32 -1.24 22.18
N ASN A 74 5.35 -0.96 20.88
CA ASN A 74 5.84 0.30 20.32
C ASN A 74 4.86 1.47 20.49
N PHE A 75 3.57 1.21 20.72
CA PHE A 75 2.54 2.17 21.12
C PHE A 75 1.43 1.48 21.91
N GLU A 76 0.49 2.26 22.44
CA GLU A 76 -0.69 1.78 23.17
C GLU A 76 -1.97 2.06 22.38
N ILE A 77 -2.87 1.08 22.31
CA ILE A 77 -4.19 1.16 21.69
C ILE A 77 -5.17 0.26 22.46
N GLY A 78 -6.41 0.73 22.63
CA GLY A 78 -7.45 -0.01 23.33
C GLY A 78 -7.91 -1.25 22.57
N PRO A 79 -8.54 -2.23 23.25
CA PRO A 79 -8.99 -3.48 22.65
C PRO A 79 -10.14 -3.32 21.65
N ASP A 80 -10.81 -2.17 21.65
CA ASP A 80 -11.90 -1.81 20.73
C ASP A 80 -11.58 -0.56 19.91
N GLU A 81 -10.29 -0.24 19.79
CA GLU A 81 -9.79 0.89 19.03
C GLU A 81 -9.04 0.44 17.77
N MET A 82 -8.99 1.32 16.79
CA MET A 82 -8.16 1.21 15.60
C MET A 82 -7.47 2.56 15.33
N GLU A 83 -6.31 2.50 14.70
CA GLU A 83 -5.54 3.69 14.32
C GLU A 83 -5.33 3.74 12.82
N ILE A 84 -5.91 4.75 12.18
CA ILE A 84 -5.90 4.92 10.74
C ILE A 84 -4.70 5.78 10.33
N GLY A 85 -3.99 5.33 9.30
CA GLY A 85 -2.82 5.99 8.75
C GLY A 85 -1.57 5.81 9.60
N MET A 86 -1.53 4.78 10.45
CA MET A 86 -0.34 4.48 11.24
C MET A 86 0.82 4.01 10.34
N GLY A 87 2.03 4.43 10.67
CA GLY A 87 3.23 4.03 9.94
C GLY A 87 3.69 2.59 10.26
N ILE A 88 4.57 2.05 9.42
CA ILE A 88 5.08 0.67 9.56
C ILE A 88 6.04 0.48 10.75
N HIS A 89 6.40 1.54 11.49
CA HIS A 89 7.17 1.42 12.73
C HIS A 89 6.34 1.80 13.97
N GLY A 90 5.03 2.04 13.81
CA GLY A 90 4.15 2.52 14.88
C GLY A 90 4.15 4.05 15.04
N GLU A 91 4.60 4.78 14.02
CA GLU A 91 4.46 6.23 14.01
C GLU A 91 2.97 6.60 14.00
N PRO A 92 2.54 7.61 14.79
CA PRO A 92 1.14 7.96 14.93
C PRO A 92 0.42 8.12 13.59
N GLY A 93 -0.81 7.63 13.57
CA GLY A 93 -1.75 7.84 12.49
C GLY A 93 -2.37 9.23 12.52
N ILE A 94 -3.37 9.40 11.66
CA ILE A 94 -4.13 10.65 11.52
C ILE A 94 -5.41 10.66 12.35
N ALA A 95 -5.88 9.50 12.81
CA ALA A 95 -7.06 9.35 13.65
C ALA A 95 -7.02 8.03 14.44
N ARG A 96 -7.49 8.10 15.69
CA ARG A 96 -7.78 6.94 16.53
C ARG A 96 -9.27 6.89 16.80
N GLU A 97 -9.88 5.76 16.50
CA GLU A 97 -11.34 5.60 16.51
C GLU A 97 -11.74 4.24 17.07
N LYS A 98 -13.04 4.05 17.34
CA LYS A 98 -13.57 2.72 17.66
C LYS A 98 -13.44 1.79 16.46
N LEU A 99 -13.16 0.52 16.72
CA LEU A 99 -13.07 -0.52 15.71
C LEU A 99 -14.37 -0.60 14.90
N LYS A 100 -14.27 -0.38 13.60
CA LYS A 100 -15.38 -0.49 12.65
C LYS A 100 -15.38 -1.85 11.96
N THR A 101 -16.41 -2.12 11.16
CA THR A 101 -16.40 -3.32 10.30
C THR A 101 -15.31 -3.20 9.23
N ALA A 102 -14.82 -4.34 8.73
CA ALA A 102 -13.81 -4.37 7.68
C ALA A 102 -14.21 -3.58 6.41
N ASP A 103 -15.51 -3.53 6.08
CA ASP A 103 -16.01 -2.77 4.94
C ASP A 103 -15.96 -1.26 5.17
N GLU A 104 -16.31 -0.79 6.38
CA GLU A 104 -16.21 0.62 6.76
C GLU A 104 -14.76 1.09 6.80
N ILE A 105 -13.86 0.29 7.38
CA ILE A 105 -12.42 0.57 7.41
C ILE A 105 -11.86 0.65 5.98
N THR A 106 -12.23 -0.32 5.13
CA THR A 106 -11.80 -0.34 3.72
C THR A 106 -12.32 0.89 2.97
N ASN A 107 -13.57 1.30 3.23
CA ASN A 107 -14.14 2.49 2.62
C ASN A 107 -13.35 3.73 2.99
N GLU A 108 -13.08 3.94 4.28
CA GLU A 108 -12.39 5.12 4.76
C GLU A 108 -10.95 5.22 4.23
N MET A 109 -10.25 4.09 4.15
CA MET A 109 -8.91 4.06 3.54
C MET A 109 -8.96 4.38 2.04
N LEU A 110 -9.92 3.81 1.31
CA LEU A 110 -10.07 4.07 -0.11
C LEU A 110 -10.52 5.50 -0.40
N ASP A 111 -11.36 6.11 0.42
CA ASP A 111 -11.80 7.49 0.21
C ASP A 111 -10.60 8.44 0.13
N ARG A 112 -9.63 8.27 1.03
CA ARG A 112 -8.38 9.05 1.04
C ARG A 112 -7.49 8.74 -0.16
N ILE A 113 -7.33 7.46 -0.51
CA ILE A 113 -6.53 7.05 -1.67
C ILE A 113 -7.14 7.60 -2.96
N LEU A 114 -8.46 7.52 -3.12
CA LEU A 114 -9.18 7.93 -4.32
C LEU A 114 -9.26 9.45 -4.44
N ASP A 115 -9.39 10.17 -3.33
CA ASP A 115 -9.25 11.62 -3.30
C ASP A 115 -7.87 12.01 -3.86
N GLU A 116 -6.80 11.39 -3.35
CA GLU A 116 -5.42 11.66 -3.77
C GLU A 116 -5.16 11.31 -5.24
N MET A 117 -5.50 10.08 -5.63
CA MET A 117 -5.25 9.52 -6.96
C MET A 117 -6.12 10.17 -8.05
N ALA A 118 -7.33 10.59 -7.69
CA ALA A 118 -8.36 11.15 -8.56
C ALA A 118 -8.51 10.37 -9.89
N PRO A 119 -8.82 9.06 -9.85
CA PRO A 119 -8.91 8.25 -11.06
C PRO A 119 -10.11 8.64 -11.94
N ALA A 120 -9.98 8.41 -13.23
CA ALA A 120 -11.07 8.51 -14.19
C ALA A 120 -11.71 7.15 -14.48
N ARG A 121 -12.97 7.16 -14.91
CA ARG A 121 -13.63 5.96 -15.44
C ARG A 121 -12.81 5.41 -16.62
N GLY A 122 -12.54 4.11 -16.60
CA GLY A 122 -11.71 3.44 -17.59
C GLY A 122 -10.23 3.32 -17.20
N ASP A 123 -9.80 3.99 -16.12
CA ASP A 123 -8.45 3.79 -15.58
C ASP A 123 -8.26 2.34 -15.13
N LYS A 124 -6.99 1.95 -15.09
CA LYS A 124 -6.55 0.63 -14.68
C LYS A 124 -5.58 0.76 -13.52
N VAL A 125 -5.73 -0.09 -12.52
CA VAL A 125 -4.86 -0.11 -11.33
C VAL A 125 -4.36 -1.52 -11.03
N ALA A 126 -3.19 -1.58 -10.40
CA ALA A 126 -2.76 -2.74 -9.63
C ALA A 126 -3.09 -2.52 -8.15
N VAL A 127 -3.47 -3.59 -7.46
CA VAL A 127 -3.93 -3.53 -6.07
C VAL A 127 -3.03 -4.39 -5.19
N LEU A 128 -2.63 -3.86 -4.04
CA LEU A 128 -2.02 -4.65 -2.96
C LEU A 128 -2.84 -4.47 -1.69
N VAL A 129 -3.33 -5.58 -1.13
CA VAL A 129 -3.92 -5.65 0.21
C VAL A 129 -2.93 -6.37 1.11
N ASN A 130 -2.20 -5.59 1.90
CA ASN A 130 -1.03 -6.04 2.64
C ASN A 130 -1.32 -6.17 4.14
N SER A 131 -0.94 -7.29 4.75
CA SER A 131 -0.91 -7.45 6.21
C SER A 131 0.25 -6.68 6.81
N LEU A 132 0.01 -6.04 7.95
CA LEU A 132 1.09 -5.50 8.78
C LEU A 132 1.74 -6.57 9.67
N GLY A 133 1.30 -7.82 9.63
CA GLY A 133 1.94 -8.91 10.36
C GLY A 133 0.98 -10.04 10.70
N SER A 134 0.16 -9.82 11.73
CA SER A 134 -0.69 -10.87 12.32
C SER A 134 -2.13 -10.90 11.81
N THR A 135 -2.52 -10.01 10.90
CA THR A 135 -3.85 -10.07 10.26
C THR A 135 -3.95 -11.30 9.35
N PRO A 136 -4.91 -12.21 9.60
CA PRO A 136 -5.10 -13.42 8.81
C PRO A 136 -5.43 -13.15 7.34
N LEU A 137 -4.96 -14.04 6.46
CA LEU A 137 -5.22 -13.93 5.02
C LEU A 137 -6.73 -13.86 4.67
N MET A 138 -7.58 -14.56 5.42
CA MET A 138 -9.03 -14.53 5.22
C MET A 138 -9.63 -13.13 5.45
N GLU A 139 -9.10 -12.37 6.41
CA GLU A 139 -9.55 -11.00 6.69
C GLU A 139 -9.09 -10.05 5.59
N LEU A 140 -7.87 -10.23 5.07
CA LEU A 140 -7.40 -9.46 3.91
C LEU A 140 -8.27 -9.69 2.67
N TYR A 141 -8.77 -10.92 2.46
CA TYR A 141 -9.71 -11.19 1.36
C TYR A 141 -11.09 -10.55 1.54
N ILE A 142 -11.55 -10.34 2.79
CA ILE A 142 -12.76 -9.54 3.07
C ILE A 142 -12.54 -8.10 2.63
N MET A 143 -11.38 -7.50 2.96
CA MET A 143 -11.03 -6.15 2.53
C MET A 143 -10.86 -6.08 1.00
N ASN A 144 -10.17 -7.05 0.38
CA ASN A 144 -9.97 -7.10 -1.06
C ASN A 144 -11.28 -7.19 -1.84
N ARG A 145 -12.27 -7.95 -1.34
CA ARG A 145 -13.64 -7.97 -1.89
C ARG A 145 -14.22 -6.55 -1.92
N ARG A 146 -14.11 -5.81 -0.82
CA ARG A 146 -14.64 -4.44 -0.74
C ARG A 146 -13.88 -3.47 -1.64
N VAL A 147 -12.56 -3.61 -1.77
CA VAL A 147 -11.76 -2.85 -2.75
C VAL A 147 -12.27 -3.05 -4.17
N LYS A 148 -12.50 -4.31 -4.57
CA LYS A 148 -13.06 -4.63 -5.90
C LYS A 148 -14.40 -3.94 -6.14
N GLN A 149 -15.33 -4.03 -5.19
CA GLN A 149 -16.65 -3.40 -5.31
C GLN A 149 -16.54 -1.88 -5.49
N ARG A 150 -15.72 -1.22 -4.67
CA ARG A 150 -15.51 0.24 -4.72
C ARG A 150 -14.91 0.71 -6.04
N LEU A 151 -13.95 -0.05 -6.58
CA LEU A 151 -13.34 0.27 -7.88
C LEU A 151 -14.31 0.03 -9.06
N ASP A 152 -15.13 -1.02 -8.99
CA ASP A 152 -16.17 -1.28 -10.01
C ASP A 152 -17.22 -0.17 -10.07
N GLU A 153 -17.67 0.35 -8.91
CA GLU A 153 -18.66 1.43 -8.79
C GLU A 153 -18.22 2.69 -9.56
N ILE A 154 -16.92 3.02 -9.52
CA ILE A 154 -16.35 4.17 -10.22
C ILE A 154 -15.83 3.83 -11.63
N GLY A 155 -15.92 2.56 -12.05
CA GLY A 155 -15.50 2.09 -13.37
C GLY A 155 -13.98 2.02 -13.56
N VAL A 156 -13.23 1.75 -12.49
CA VAL A 156 -11.78 1.52 -12.51
C VAL A 156 -11.52 0.02 -12.51
N SER A 157 -10.71 -0.46 -13.45
CA SER A 157 -10.42 -1.88 -13.61
C SER A 157 -9.18 -2.30 -12.82
N ILE A 158 -9.22 -3.50 -12.22
CA ILE A 158 -8.04 -4.10 -11.59
C ILE A 158 -7.31 -4.95 -12.64
N HIS A 159 -6.04 -4.62 -12.91
CA HIS A 159 -5.16 -5.41 -13.76
C HIS A 159 -4.70 -6.69 -13.06
N ALA A 160 -4.22 -6.52 -11.83
CA ALA A 160 -3.70 -7.58 -10.99
C ALA A 160 -3.85 -7.17 -9.52
N SER A 161 -4.01 -8.16 -8.65
CA SER A 161 -4.13 -7.98 -7.20
C SER A 161 -3.23 -8.93 -6.43
N TRP A 162 -2.58 -8.40 -5.39
CA TRP A 162 -1.79 -9.17 -4.44
C TRP A 162 -2.38 -9.03 -3.05
N VAL A 163 -2.48 -10.15 -2.33
CA VAL A 163 -3.09 -10.21 -0.99
C VAL A 163 -2.20 -11.05 -0.09
N GLY A 164 -1.65 -10.48 0.98
CA GLY A 164 -0.76 -11.21 1.88
C GLY A 164 0.26 -10.33 2.60
N ASN A 165 1.39 -10.92 3.00
CA ASN A 165 2.43 -10.28 3.80
C ASN A 165 3.58 -9.83 2.89
N TYR A 166 3.56 -8.57 2.46
CA TYR A 166 4.57 -7.99 1.55
C TYR A 166 5.41 -6.90 2.23
N CYS A 167 4.83 -6.11 3.11
CA CYS A 167 5.49 -5.07 3.91
C CYS A 167 4.91 -5.08 5.32
N THR A 168 5.52 -5.85 6.22
CA THR A 168 5.03 -6.05 7.59
C THR A 168 5.68 -5.10 8.59
N SER A 169 5.09 -5.03 9.78
CA SER A 169 5.62 -4.42 11.00
C SER A 169 5.61 -5.47 12.12
N LEU A 170 6.55 -6.42 12.04
CA LEU A 170 6.63 -7.56 12.96
C LEU A 170 5.27 -8.28 13.08
N GLU A 171 4.71 -8.40 14.29
CA GLU A 171 3.43 -9.05 14.57
C GLU A 171 2.22 -8.10 14.65
N MET A 172 2.36 -6.85 14.21
CA MET A 172 1.28 -5.86 14.24
C MET A 172 0.01 -6.41 13.57
N ALA A 173 -1.13 -6.37 14.28
CA ALA A 173 -2.43 -6.62 13.67
C ALA A 173 -2.86 -5.35 12.94
N GLY A 174 -3.14 -5.46 11.66
CA GLY A 174 -3.46 -4.34 10.80
C GLY A 174 -3.27 -4.68 9.33
N ALA A 175 -3.74 -3.78 8.49
CA ALA A 175 -3.67 -3.95 7.04
C ALA A 175 -3.37 -2.61 6.36
N SER A 176 -2.94 -2.68 5.11
CA SER A 176 -2.79 -1.54 4.23
C SER A 176 -3.35 -1.87 2.86
N ILE A 177 -3.86 -0.85 2.19
CA ILE A 177 -4.32 -0.91 0.80
C ILE A 177 -3.42 0.02 0.00
N THR A 178 -2.85 -0.50 -1.07
CA THR A 178 -2.11 0.28 -2.05
C THR A 178 -2.81 0.18 -3.40
N LEU A 179 -3.05 1.33 -4.03
CA LEU A 179 -3.42 1.41 -5.44
C LEU A 179 -2.23 1.96 -6.23
N HIS A 180 -1.87 1.26 -7.30
CA HIS A 180 -0.84 1.67 -8.25
C HIS A 180 -1.49 1.93 -9.61
N ARG A 181 -1.58 3.20 -10.01
CA ARG A 181 -2.23 3.60 -11.26
C ARG A 181 -1.37 3.24 -12.46
N LEU A 182 -1.94 2.45 -13.36
CA LEU A 182 -1.24 1.92 -14.52
C LEU A 182 -1.50 2.79 -15.75
N ASP A 183 -0.42 3.16 -16.41
CA ASP A 183 -0.42 3.47 -17.83
C ASP A 183 0.29 2.34 -18.60
N GLY A 184 0.46 2.50 -19.91
CA GLY A 184 1.11 1.47 -20.73
C GLY A 184 2.55 1.16 -20.31
N GLU A 185 3.30 2.15 -19.84
CA GLU A 185 4.69 1.97 -19.41
C GLU A 185 4.75 1.19 -18.10
N LEU A 186 4.02 1.65 -17.07
CA LEU A 186 4.01 1.00 -15.76
C LEU A 186 3.38 -0.39 -15.81
N GLN A 187 2.36 -0.62 -16.64
CA GLN A 187 1.81 -1.96 -16.85
C GLN A 187 2.88 -2.89 -17.44
N THR A 188 3.64 -2.42 -18.44
CA THR A 188 4.74 -3.21 -19.02
C THR A 188 5.81 -3.53 -17.98
N MET A 189 6.15 -2.60 -17.09
CA MET A 189 7.12 -2.86 -16.01
C MET A 189 6.57 -3.82 -14.96
N LEU A 190 5.28 -3.76 -14.64
CA LEU A 190 4.64 -4.68 -13.72
C LEU A 190 4.60 -6.11 -14.28
N ASP A 191 4.25 -6.25 -15.57
CA ASP A 191 4.11 -7.53 -16.27
C ASP A 191 5.46 -8.19 -16.61
N HIS A 192 6.57 -7.44 -16.55
CA HIS A 192 7.91 -7.98 -16.80
C HIS A 192 8.24 -9.11 -15.81
N PRO A 193 8.83 -10.24 -16.25
CA PRO A 193 9.12 -11.36 -15.36
C PRO A 193 9.99 -10.98 -14.14
N CYS A 194 9.79 -11.69 -13.04
CA CYS A 194 10.57 -11.54 -11.83
C CYS A 194 10.60 -12.86 -11.06
N ASP A 195 11.80 -13.27 -10.61
CA ASP A 195 11.98 -14.41 -9.70
C ASP A 195 12.76 -13.96 -8.47
N CYS A 196 12.01 -13.61 -7.42
CA CYS A 196 12.54 -13.25 -6.12
C CYS A 196 11.95 -14.17 -5.04
N ALA A 197 12.65 -14.32 -3.92
CA ALA A 197 12.24 -15.23 -2.84
C ALA A 197 10.79 -15.02 -2.37
N MET A 198 10.31 -13.77 -2.36
CA MET A 198 9.00 -13.37 -1.86
C MET A 198 8.04 -12.85 -2.95
N PHE A 199 8.45 -12.89 -4.23
CA PHE A 199 7.61 -12.43 -5.33
C PHE A 199 8.04 -13.09 -6.65
N ARG A 200 7.06 -13.67 -7.35
CA ARG A 200 7.22 -14.25 -8.68
C ARG A 200 6.12 -13.76 -9.61
N ALA A 201 6.49 -13.35 -10.81
CA ALA A 201 5.57 -12.95 -11.87
C ALA A 201 6.16 -13.32 -13.23
N GLY A 202 5.29 -13.64 -14.20
CA GLY A 202 5.68 -14.22 -15.49
C GLY A 202 5.87 -15.74 -15.43
#